data_AF-A0A7C0U419-F1
#
_entry.id   AF-A0A7C0U419-F1
#
_cell.length_a   1.000
_cell.length_b   1.000
_cell.length_c   1.000
_cell.angle_alpha   90.00
_cell.angle_beta   90.00
_cell.angle_gamma   90.00
#
_symmetry.space_group_name_H-M   'P 1'
#
loop_
_entity.id
_entity.type
_entity.pdbx_description
1 polymer ?
#
loop_
_entity_poly.entity_id
_entity_poly.type
_entity_poly.pdbx_seq_one_letter_code
_entity_poly.pdbx_strand_id
1 'polypeptide(L)'
;MKRRLGFEILGRLFLAHPISSIKGLLKYQLSKKIKPDSFSHPLIIGAYCQKPLDCPAKRFNHRCLFAENLIIYPACKKCELREMVKMAIMFKSPFYIMTTALDVLFDVFLKKRFSYFLTTICPYAKQLFLFPALVFDMKGYFFLLGKGSCKSYDEFLLADKGYKKTQTFLSPLAKKRFMKIYDKINFDINNPLIFKGNFYEPQFS
;
A
#
# COMPACT_ATOMS: atom_id res chain seq x y z
N MET A 1 -4.09 24.73 -9.77
CA MET A 1 -4.17 23.39 -10.43
C MET A 1 -3.87 22.17 -9.52
N LYS A 2 -3.63 22.36 -8.21
CA LYS A 2 -3.22 21.32 -7.24
C LYS A 2 -4.33 20.47 -6.60
N ARG A 3 -5.62 20.65 -6.98
CA ARG A 3 -6.77 19.97 -6.35
C ARG A 3 -7.40 18.84 -7.19
N ARG A 4 -6.97 18.61 -8.44
CA ARG A 4 -7.68 17.74 -9.40
C ARG A 4 -7.75 16.27 -8.96
N LEU A 5 -6.65 15.65 -8.55
CA LEU A 5 -6.64 14.21 -8.22
C LEU A 5 -7.54 13.89 -7.01
N GLY A 6 -7.52 14.73 -5.98
CA GLY A 6 -8.41 14.57 -4.83
C GLY A 6 -9.88 14.69 -5.22
N PHE A 7 -10.24 15.69 -6.02
CA PHE A 7 -11.61 15.83 -6.54
C PHE A 7 -12.01 14.68 -7.46
N GLU A 8 -11.09 14.15 -8.25
CA GLU A 8 -11.37 13.00 -9.11
C GLU A 8 -11.65 11.74 -8.27
N ILE A 9 -10.82 11.45 -7.27
CA ILE A 9 -11.05 10.32 -6.34
C ILE A 9 -12.39 10.48 -5.62
N LEU A 10 -12.68 11.69 -5.10
CA LEU A 10 -13.97 11.98 -4.46
C LEU A 10 -15.13 11.80 -5.43
N GLY A 11 -15.07 12.40 -6.62
CA GLY A 11 -16.12 12.30 -7.63
C GLY A 11 -16.40 10.85 -7.99
N ARG A 12 -15.37 10.04 -8.25
CA ARG A 12 -15.51 8.61 -8.55
C ARG A 12 -16.13 7.82 -7.39
N LEU A 13 -15.74 8.10 -6.15
CA LEU A 13 -16.33 7.47 -4.96
C LEU A 13 -17.81 7.81 -4.81
N PHE A 14 -18.18 9.09 -4.93
CA PHE A 14 -19.57 9.53 -4.78
C PHE A 14 -20.46 9.01 -5.92
N LEU A 15 -19.94 8.94 -7.15
CA LEU A 15 -20.65 8.36 -8.29
C LEU A 15 -20.89 6.85 -8.09
N ALA A 16 -19.88 6.10 -7.66
CA ALA A 16 -20.00 4.65 -7.50
C ALA A 16 -20.78 4.26 -6.23
N HIS A 17 -20.62 5.01 -5.14
CA HIS A 17 -21.14 4.67 -3.81
C HIS A 17 -21.57 5.91 -3.02
N PRO A 18 -22.69 6.58 -3.38
CA PRO A 18 -23.10 7.84 -2.77
C PRO A 18 -23.39 7.69 -1.28
N ILE A 19 -24.16 6.68 -0.88
CA ILE A 19 -24.55 6.45 0.52
C ILE A 19 -23.32 6.15 1.39
N SER A 20 -22.46 5.24 0.95
CA SER A 20 -21.21 4.92 1.67
C SER A 20 -20.28 6.13 1.74
N SER A 21 -20.26 6.97 0.69
CA SER A 21 -19.44 8.18 0.65
C SER A 21 -19.90 9.23 1.66
N ILE A 22 -21.22 9.43 1.81
CA ILE A 22 -21.79 10.30 2.85
C ILE A 22 -21.44 9.78 4.26
N LYS A 23 -21.64 8.47 4.50
CA LYS A 23 -21.26 7.84 5.79
C LYS A 23 -19.75 8.00 6.08
N GLY A 24 -18.91 7.78 5.06
CA GLY A 24 -17.47 7.96 5.16
C GLY A 24 -17.07 9.41 5.45
N LEU A 25 -17.78 10.39 4.89
CA LEU A 25 -17.57 11.82 5.17
C LEU A 25 -17.92 12.19 6.61
N LEU A 26 -19.05 11.69 7.13
CA LEU A 26 -19.42 11.87 8.54
C LEU A 26 -18.36 11.25 9.45
N LYS A 27 -17.92 10.01 9.18
CA LYS A 27 -16.82 9.39 9.91
C LYS A 27 -15.53 10.20 9.81
N TYR A 28 -15.19 10.73 8.64
CA TYR A 28 -13.97 11.54 8.45
C TYR A 28 -13.98 12.82 9.30
N GLN A 29 -15.14 13.43 9.48
CA GLN A 29 -15.33 14.61 10.33
C GLN A 29 -15.31 14.25 11.82
N LEU A 30 -15.95 13.15 12.22
CA LEU A 30 -16.13 12.75 13.62
C LEU A 30 -14.94 11.98 14.20
N SER A 31 -14.39 11.02 13.45
CA SER A 31 -13.34 10.10 13.91
C SER A 31 -12.52 9.57 12.74
N LYS A 32 -11.28 10.03 12.61
CA LYS A 32 -10.29 9.51 11.64
C LYS A 32 -9.66 8.18 12.11
N LYS A 33 -10.30 7.48 13.05
CA LYS A 33 -9.80 6.21 13.58
C LYS A 33 -10.20 5.08 12.64
N ILE A 34 -9.18 4.44 12.09
CA ILE A 34 -9.30 3.21 11.30
C ILE A 34 -8.44 2.08 11.89
N LYS A 35 -7.89 2.26 13.09
CA LYS A 35 -7.02 1.26 13.69
C LYS A 35 -7.85 0.05 14.09
N PRO A 36 -7.46 -1.16 13.67
CA PRO A 36 -8.11 -2.38 14.12
C PRO A 36 -7.62 -2.78 15.52
N ASP A 37 -8.47 -3.44 16.30
CA ASP A 37 -8.10 -4.07 17.58
C ASP A 37 -7.36 -5.39 17.35
N SER A 38 -7.77 -6.13 16.31
CA SER A 38 -7.09 -7.30 15.76
C SER A 38 -7.26 -7.32 14.24
N PHE A 39 -6.32 -7.95 13.53
CA PHE A 39 -6.43 -8.13 12.09
C PHE A 39 -5.99 -9.54 11.73
N SER A 40 -6.83 -10.23 10.95
CA SER A 40 -6.52 -11.51 10.34
C SER A 40 -6.46 -11.32 8.82
N HIS A 41 -5.45 -11.88 8.18
CA HIS A 41 -5.25 -11.84 6.73
C HIS A 41 -5.35 -10.43 6.07
N PRO A 42 -4.59 -9.42 6.55
CA PRO A 42 -4.67 -8.07 6.01
C PRO A 42 -4.10 -7.97 4.60
N LEU A 43 -4.70 -7.14 3.73
CA LEU A 43 -4.03 -6.74 2.49
C LEU A 43 -2.73 -6.00 2.81
N ILE A 44 -1.60 -6.48 2.29
CA ILE A 44 -0.31 -5.81 2.43
C ILE A 44 -0.07 -4.94 1.21
N ILE A 45 0.18 -3.64 1.41
CA ILE A 45 0.27 -2.66 0.33
C ILE A 45 1.62 -1.91 0.41
N GLY A 46 2.48 -2.13 -0.57
CA GLY A 46 3.78 -1.48 -0.68
C GLY A 46 3.80 -0.36 -1.73
N ALA A 47 4.62 0.67 -1.55
CA ALA A 47 4.76 1.75 -2.52
C ALA A 47 5.85 1.46 -3.56
N TYR A 48 5.56 1.63 -4.85
CA TYR A 48 6.54 1.37 -5.92
C TYR A 48 7.84 2.18 -5.73
N CYS A 49 7.76 3.38 -5.14
CA CYS A 49 8.91 4.24 -4.88
C CYS A 49 9.94 3.62 -3.92
N GLN A 50 9.55 2.60 -3.14
CA GLN A 50 10.46 1.82 -2.30
C GLN A 50 11.32 0.82 -3.07
N LYS A 51 10.98 0.53 -4.35
CA LYS A 51 11.83 -0.28 -5.23
C LYS A 51 13.17 0.43 -5.46
N PRO A 52 14.29 -0.31 -5.46
CA PRO A 52 15.61 0.20 -5.83
C PRO A 52 15.61 0.86 -7.22
N LEU A 53 16.56 1.77 -7.45
CA LEU A 53 16.72 2.44 -8.76
C LEU A 53 17.03 1.45 -9.88
N ASP A 54 17.79 0.42 -9.56
CA ASP A 54 18.25 -0.70 -10.38
C ASP A 54 17.40 -1.96 -10.21
N CYS A 55 16.13 -1.82 -9.79
CA CYS A 55 15.24 -2.97 -9.59
C CYS A 55 15.08 -3.76 -10.91
N PRO A 56 15.36 -5.09 -10.93
CA PRO A 56 15.28 -5.90 -12.15
C PRO A 56 13.86 -5.97 -12.73
N ALA A 57 12.84 -5.82 -11.88
CA ALA A 57 11.44 -5.77 -12.31
C ALA A 57 11.03 -4.39 -12.87
N LYS A 58 11.92 -3.40 -12.90
CA LYS A 58 11.61 -1.96 -13.04
C LYS A 58 10.72 -1.43 -11.91
N ARG A 59 10.64 -0.10 -11.78
CA ARG A 59 10.02 0.54 -10.60
C ARG A 59 8.52 0.73 -10.74
N PHE A 60 8.08 1.50 -11.72
CA PHE A 60 6.69 1.91 -11.85
C PHE A 60 5.84 0.81 -12.50
N ASN A 61 5.56 -0.23 -11.74
CA ASN A 61 4.66 -1.33 -12.07
C ASN A 61 4.35 -2.15 -10.82
N HIS A 62 3.39 -3.07 -10.92
CA HIS A 62 2.98 -3.97 -9.86
C HIS A 62 3.92 -5.15 -9.63
N ARG A 63 4.97 -5.34 -10.45
CA ARG A 63 5.79 -6.56 -10.48
C ARG A 63 6.88 -6.58 -9.41
N CYS A 64 7.19 -7.74 -8.84
CA CYS A 64 8.24 -7.98 -7.86
C CYS A 64 8.73 -9.42 -7.99
N LEU A 65 9.94 -9.59 -8.53
CA LEU A 65 10.50 -10.93 -8.74
C LEU A 65 10.63 -11.71 -7.43
N PHE A 66 11.01 -11.05 -6.32
CA PHE A 66 11.08 -11.70 -5.02
C PHE A 66 9.72 -12.26 -4.57
N ALA A 67 8.60 -11.60 -4.87
CA ALA A 67 7.27 -12.13 -4.55
C ALA A 67 6.89 -13.36 -5.39
N GLU A 68 7.40 -13.43 -6.63
CA GLU A 68 7.08 -14.48 -7.59
C GLU A 68 7.88 -15.77 -7.38
N ASN A 69 9.15 -15.64 -7.00
CA ASN A 69 10.08 -16.78 -7.00
C ASN A 69 11.01 -16.85 -5.79
N LEU A 70 10.86 -15.93 -4.82
CA LEU A 70 11.70 -15.85 -3.62
C LEU A 70 13.21 -15.62 -3.90
N ILE A 71 13.59 -15.29 -5.14
CA ILE A 71 14.98 -15.01 -5.52
C ILE A 71 15.38 -13.61 -5.04
N ILE A 72 16.49 -13.53 -4.29
CA ILE A 72 17.04 -12.27 -3.79
C ILE A 72 18.13 -11.77 -4.74
N TYR A 73 17.76 -10.81 -5.58
CA TYR A 73 18.73 -10.07 -6.40
C TYR A 73 19.56 -9.08 -5.53
N PRO A 74 20.79 -8.71 -5.94
CA PRO A 74 21.63 -7.77 -5.19
C PRO A 74 20.91 -6.46 -4.82
N ALA A 75 20.19 -5.85 -5.77
CA ALA A 75 19.38 -4.65 -5.56
C ALA A 75 18.31 -4.83 -4.45
N CYS A 76 17.76 -6.04 -4.30
CA CYS A 76 16.69 -6.34 -3.35
C CYS A 76 17.19 -6.47 -1.89
N LYS A 77 18.51 -6.57 -1.64
CA LYS A 77 19.06 -6.78 -0.29
C LYS A 77 18.63 -5.70 0.72
N LYS A 78 18.45 -4.47 0.24
CA LYS A 78 18.03 -3.30 1.04
C LYS A 78 16.62 -2.80 0.68
N CYS A 79 15.84 -3.56 -0.08
CA CYS A 79 14.50 -3.16 -0.48
C CYS A 79 13.48 -3.47 0.62
N GLU A 80 12.84 -2.45 1.17
CA GLU A 80 11.83 -2.64 2.22
C GLU A 80 10.54 -3.32 1.72
N LEU A 81 10.26 -3.30 0.40
CA LEU A 81 9.17 -4.11 -0.16
C LEU A 81 9.44 -5.60 0.01
N ARG A 82 10.70 -6.05 0.08
CA ARG A 82 11.02 -7.44 0.38
C ARG A 82 10.43 -7.85 1.72
N GLU A 83 10.60 -7.02 2.74
CA GLU A 83 10.06 -7.30 4.08
C GLU A 83 8.53 -7.26 4.08
N MET A 84 7.90 -6.42 3.25
CA MET A 84 6.45 -6.44 3.05
C MET A 84 5.96 -7.71 2.35
N VAL A 85 6.68 -8.21 1.34
CA VAL A 85 6.37 -9.48 0.67
C VAL A 85 6.46 -10.63 1.67
N LYS A 86 7.53 -10.69 2.48
CA LYS A 86 7.64 -11.69 3.55
C LYS A 86 6.45 -11.59 4.50
N MET A 87 6.07 -10.38 4.90
CA MET A 87 4.88 -10.16 5.72
C MET A 87 3.60 -10.70 5.07
N ALA A 88 3.42 -10.49 3.77
CA ALA A 88 2.27 -11.04 3.05
C ALA A 88 2.27 -12.57 3.04
N ILE A 89 3.42 -13.21 2.80
CA ILE A 89 3.55 -14.67 2.86
C ILE A 89 3.22 -15.17 4.28
N MET A 90 3.78 -14.53 5.31
CA MET A 90 3.55 -14.91 6.72
C MET A 90 2.08 -14.83 7.10
N PHE A 91 1.38 -13.78 6.69
CA PHE A 91 -0.06 -13.63 6.98
C PHE A 91 -0.96 -14.40 6.01
N LYS A 92 -0.41 -15.23 5.10
CA LYS A 92 -1.14 -15.84 3.98
C LYS A 92 -2.08 -14.83 3.33
N SER A 93 -1.52 -13.66 3.04
CA SER A 93 -2.27 -12.46 2.71
C SER A 93 -1.91 -11.95 1.32
N PRO A 94 -2.86 -11.33 0.61
CA PRO A 94 -2.56 -10.69 -0.65
C PRO A 94 -1.57 -9.54 -0.47
N PHE A 95 -0.70 -9.37 -1.47
CA PHE A 95 0.24 -8.27 -1.57
C PHE A 95 -0.04 -7.44 -2.83
N TYR A 96 0.04 -6.12 -2.69
CA TYR A 96 -0.19 -5.18 -3.77
C TYR A 96 0.89 -4.11 -3.77
N ILE A 97 1.42 -3.77 -4.94
CA ILE A 97 2.34 -2.65 -5.10
C ILE A 97 1.57 -1.48 -5.69
N MET A 98 1.41 -0.40 -4.92
CA MET A 98 0.78 0.83 -5.41
C MET A 98 1.70 1.56 -6.38
N THR A 99 1.17 1.83 -7.57
CA THR A 99 1.73 2.68 -8.63
C THR A 99 1.12 4.07 -8.55
N THR A 100 -0.21 4.17 -8.73
CA THR A 100 -0.95 5.42 -8.66
C THR A 100 -2.06 5.40 -7.61
N ALA A 101 -2.50 6.58 -7.16
CA ALA A 101 -3.64 6.70 -6.26
C ALA A 101 -4.96 6.24 -6.90
N LEU A 102 -5.12 6.42 -8.22
CA LEU A 102 -6.29 5.94 -8.96
C LEU A 102 -6.30 4.41 -9.08
N ASP A 103 -5.15 3.78 -9.36
CA ASP A 103 -5.06 2.32 -9.40
C ASP A 103 -5.50 1.73 -8.06
N VAL A 104 -5.06 2.31 -6.94
CA VAL A 104 -5.49 1.86 -5.61
C VAL A 104 -7.00 2.04 -5.42
N LEU A 105 -7.57 3.17 -5.86
CA LEU A 105 -9.01 3.38 -5.79
C LEU A 105 -9.76 2.25 -6.51
N PHE A 106 -9.38 1.94 -7.75
CA PHE A 106 -10.06 0.93 -8.56
C PHE A 106 -9.79 -0.50 -8.10
N ASP A 107 -8.53 -0.83 -7.80
CA ASP A 107 -8.15 -2.20 -7.49
C ASP A 107 -8.44 -2.61 -6.05
N VAL A 108 -8.28 -1.70 -5.10
CA VAL A 108 -8.41 -2.05 -3.68
C VAL A 108 -9.79 -1.66 -3.17
N PHE A 109 -10.18 -0.41 -3.35
CA PHE A 109 -11.33 0.15 -2.64
C PHE A 109 -12.66 -0.15 -3.34
N LEU A 110 -12.77 0.12 -4.64
CA LEU A 110 -14.03 -0.09 -5.38
C LEU A 110 -14.40 -1.57 -5.54
N LYS A 111 -13.42 -2.48 -5.47
CA LYS A 111 -13.67 -3.93 -5.46
C LYS A 111 -14.14 -4.48 -4.11
N LYS A 112 -14.05 -3.70 -3.02
CA LYS A 112 -14.56 -4.05 -1.66
C LYS A 112 -14.15 -5.43 -1.14
N ARG A 113 -12.95 -5.90 -1.49
CA ARG A 113 -12.50 -7.27 -1.19
C ARG A 113 -11.89 -7.44 0.20
N PHE A 114 -11.45 -6.35 0.83
CA PHE A 114 -10.60 -6.40 2.02
C PHE A 114 -11.22 -5.64 3.18
N SER A 115 -11.15 -6.22 4.38
CA SER A 115 -11.55 -5.55 5.62
C SER A 115 -10.38 -4.90 6.34
N TYR A 116 -9.17 -5.46 6.17
CA TYR A 116 -7.96 -5.01 6.87
C TYR A 116 -6.82 -4.70 5.90
N PHE A 117 -5.97 -3.72 6.25
CA PHE A 117 -4.75 -3.45 5.51
C PHE A 117 -3.55 -3.03 6.35
N LEU A 118 -2.37 -3.29 5.81
CA LEU A 118 -1.08 -2.78 6.26
C LEU A 118 -0.41 -2.12 5.06
N THR A 119 -0.27 -0.79 5.08
CA THR A 119 0.26 -0.06 3.91
C THR A 119 1.44 0.82 4.26
N THR A 120 2.47 0.81 3.43
CA THR A 120 3.43 1.92 3.39
C THR A 120 2.84 3.05 2.58
N ILE A 121 3.03 4.30 2.99
CA ILE A 121 2.38 5.42 2.30
C ILE A 121 3.16 6.73 2.40
N CYS A 122 3.13 7.50 1.31
CA CYS A 122 3.60 8.88 1.30
C CYS A 122 2.66 9.78 2.13
N PRO A 123 3.18 10.77 2.88
CA PRO A 123 2.34 11.72 3.61
C PRO A 123 1.26 12.40 2.74
N TYR A 124 1.61 12.74 1.49
CA TYR A 124 0.69 13.37 0.54
C TYR A 124 -0.40 12.41 0.01
N ALA A 125 -0.13 11.11 -0.08
CA ALA A 125 -1.10 10.11 -0.51
C ALA A 125 -2.02 9.65 0.64
N LYS A 126 -1.60 9.82 1.90
CA LYS A 126 -2.32 9.29 3.07
C LYS A 126 -3.79 9.72 3.11
N GLN A 127 -4.08 11.00 2.86
CA GLN A 127 -5.45 11.49 2.90
C GLN A 127 -6.30 10.91 1.76
N LEU A 128 -5.70 10.69 0.60
CA LEU A 128 -6.35 10.06 -0.56
C LEU A 128 -6.73 8.61 -0.30
N PHE A 129 -6.07 7.93 0.64
CA PHE A 129 -6.37 6.54 1.03
C PHE A 129 -7.27 6.47 2.26
N LEU A 130 -7.07 7.37 3.23
CA LEU A 130 -7.84 7.39 4.47
C LEU A 130 -9.34 7.59 4.20
N PHE A 131 -9.69 8.46 3.26
CA PHE A 131 -11.10 8.70 2.94
C PHE A 131 -11.78 7.46 2.33
N PRO A 132 -11.28 6.85 1.23
CA PRO A 132 -11.83 5.59 0.73
C PRO A 132 -11.88 4.48 1.79
N ALA A 133 -10.85 4.36 2.64
CA ALA A 133 -10.86 3.38 3.73
C ALA A 133 -12.05 3.58 4.68
N LEU A 134 -12.39 4.82 5.03
CA LEU A 134 -13.56 5.14 5.85
C LEU A 134 -14.87 4.88 5.12
N VAL A 135 -14.94 5.15 3.81
CA VAL A 135 -16.11 4.88 2.95
C VAL A 135 -16.44 3.39 2.93
N PHE A 136 -15.43 2.53 2.88
CA PHE A 136 -15.59 1.07 2.82
C PHE A 136 -15.39 0.35 4.16
N ASP A 137 -15.31 1.10 5.27
CA ASP A 137 -15.04 0.57 6.62
C ASP A 137 -13.79 -0.32 6.72
N MET A 138 -12.81 -0.05 5.87
CA MET A 138 -11.54 -0.77 5.82
C MET A 138 -10.62 -0.24 6.92
N LYS A 139 -10.15 -1.14 7.79
CA LYS A 139 -9.32 -0.80 8.96
C LYS A 139 -7.86 -1.15 8.70
N GLY A 140 -6.92 -0.39 9.24
CA GLY A 140 -5.52 -0.70 9.00
C GLY A 140 -4.51 0.26 9.58
N TYR A 141 -3.25 -0.02 9.27
CA TYR A 141 -2.11 0.79 9.68
C TYR A 141 -1.43 1.44 8.47
N PHE A 142 -1.16 2.74 8.62
CA PHE A 142 -0.31 3.50 7.71
C PHE A 142 1.12 3.57 8.25
N PHE A 143 2.06 2.96 7.54
CA PHE A 143 3.49 3.09 7.77
C PHE A 143 4.04 4.22 6.90
N LEU A 144 4.25 5.38 7.52
CA LEU A 144 4.70 6.57 6.78
C LEU A 144 6.10 6.39 6.22
N LEU A 145 6.22 6.71 4.93
CA LEU A 145 7.49 6.88 4.25
C LEU A 145 8.21 8.14 4.76
N GLY A 146 9.54 8.05 4.88
CA GLY A 146 10.44 9.07 5.41
C GLY A 146 11.50 9.47 4.38
N LYS A 147 12.73 8.94 4.52
CA LYS A 147 13.86 9.28 3.63
C LYS A 147 13.47 9.02 2.16
N GLY A 148 13.71 10.00 1.30
CA GLY A 148 13.38 9.92 -0.12
C GLY A 148 11.88 10.08 -0.45
N SER A 149 11.02 10.40 0.52
CA SER A 149 9.61 10.73 0.27
C SER A 149 9.47 12.04 -0.52
N CYS A 150 8.30 12.28 -1.11
CA CYS A 150 8.03 13.54 -1.81
C CYS A 150 8.00 14.70 -0.81
N LYS A 151 8.61 15.83 -1.17
CA LYS A 151 8.69 17.03 -0.33
C LYS A 151 7.54 18.00 -0.59
N SER A 152 6.91 17.91 -1.76
CA SER A 152 5.78 18.75 -2.17
C SER A 152 4.69 17.90 -2.82
N TYR A 153 3.50 18.48 -2.94
CA TYR A 153 2.40 17.86 -3.69
C TYR A 153 2.75 17.70 -5.18
N ASP A 154 3.52 18.62 -5.75
CA ASP A 154 3.93 18.55 -7.16
C ASP A 154 4.90 17.37 -7.39
N GLU A 155 5.83 17.13 -6.46
CA GLU A 155 6.65 15.91 -6.48
C GLU A 155 5.82 14.63 -6.31
N PHE A 156 4.76 14.68 -5.50
CA PHE A 156 3.82 13.57 -5.38
C PHE A 156 3.10 13.30 -6.70
N LEU A 157 2.60 14.32 -7.40
CA LEU A 157 1.95 14.15 -8.71
C LEU A 157 2.91 13.62 -9.77
N LEU A 158 4.18 14.02 -9.75
CA LEU A 158 5.20 13.44 -10.63
C LEU A 158 5.42 11.96 -10.30
N ALA A 159 5.52 11.62 -9.02
CA ALA A 159 5.63 10.23 -8.59
C ALA A 159 4.38 9.41 -8.95
N ASP A 160 3.19 9.97 -8.87
CA ASP A 160 1.92 9.32 -9.27
C ASP A 160 1.86 9.07 -10.79
N LYS A 161 2.71 9.75 -11.58
CA LYS A 161 2.93 9.51 -13.02
C LYS A 161 4.15 8.62 -13.30
N GLY A 162 4.75 8.03 -12.28
CA GLY A 162 5.94 7.16 -12.38
C GLY A 162 7.28 7.88 -12.35
N TYR A 163 7.31 9.21 -12.24
CA TYR A 163 8.54 9.99 -12.19
C TYR A 163 9.03 10.18 -10.75
N LYS A 164 9.91 9.28 -10.30
CA LYS A 164 10.55 9.37 -8.98
C LYS A 164 12.05 9.07 -9.10
N LYS A 165 12.93 10.05 -8.85
CA LYS A 165 14.38 9.89 -9.02
C LYS A 165 15.11 9.25 -7.83
N THR A 166 14.43 9.11 -6.70
CA THR A 166 15.01 8.59 -5.45
C THR A 166 14.27 7.35 -4.97
N GLN A 167 14.98 6.43 -4.32
CA GLN A 167 14.35 5.36 -3.55
C GLN A 167 13.81 5.95 -2.25
N THR A 168 12.63 5.49 -1.85
CA THR A 168 11.97 5.91 -0.62
C THR A 168 12.03 4.80 0.42
N PHE A 169 12.16 5.18 1.69
CA PHE A 169 12.22 4.26 2.83
C PHE A 169 11.18 4.63 3.87
N LEU A 170 10.86 3.70 4.77
CA LEU A 170 10.07 3.93 5.96
C LEU A 170 10.72 5.02 6.82
N SER A 171 9.89 5.84 7.44
CA SER A 171 10.35 6.70 8.54
C SER A 171 10.83 5.84 9.71
N PRO A 172 11.77 6.32 10.55
CA PRO A 172 12.27 5.54 11.70
C PRO A 172 11.15 5.04 12.63
N LEU A 173 10.14 5.88 12.87
CA LEU A 173 8.98 5.52 13.68
C LEU A 173 8.12 4.44 13.01
N ALA A 174 7.88 4.56 11.71
CA ALA A 174 7.12 3.57 10.95
C ALA A 174 7.87 2.23 10.89
N LYS A 175 9.19 2.26 10.70
CA LYS A 175 10.05 1.07 10.72
C LYS A 175 9.99 0.36 12.08
N LYS A 176 10.12 1.10 13.19
CA LYS A 176 9.98 0.53 14.54
C LYS A 176 8.62 -0.16 14.75
N ARG A 177 7.53 0.44 14.24
CA ARG A 177 6.18 -0.15 14.32
C ARG A 177 6.02 -1.37 13.42
N PHE A 178 6.57 -1.33 12.22
CA PHE A 178 6.57 -2.45 11.29
C PHE A 178 7.28 -3.66 11.92
N MET A 179 8.48 -3.47 12.48
CA MET A 179 9.24 -4.55 13.12
C MET A 179 8.50 -5.16 14.32
N LYS A 180 7.81 -4.35 15.14
CA LYS A 180 6.97 -4.87 16.23
C LYS A 180 5.86 -5.84 15.78
N ILE A 181 5.40 -5.73 14.54
CA ILE A 181 4.42 -6.65 13.95
C ILE A 181 5.16 -7.85 13.34
N TYR A 182 6.28 -7.59 12.68
CA TYR A 182 7.11 -8.59 12.01
C TYR A 182 7.73 -9.61 12.98
N ASP A 183 8.28 -9.16 14.12
CA ASP A 183 9.07 -9.97 15.05
C ASP A 183 8.23 -10.93 15.93
N LYS A 184 6.90 -10.87 15.84
CA LYS A 184 5.99 -11.68 16.68
C LYS A 184 5.67 -13.06 16.08
N ILE A 185 6.29 -13.43 14.97
CA ILE A 185 5.85 -14.57 14.14
C ILE A 185 7.05 -15.47 13.85
N ASN A 186 6.85 -16.79 13.97
CA ASN A 186 7.89 -17.79 13.70
C ASN A 186 7.94 -18.14 12.21
N PHE A 187 9.12 -18.46 11.68
CA PHE A 187 9.39 -18.41 10.24
C PHE A 187 9.27 -19.76 9.54
N ASP A 188 8.52 -19.80 8.44
CA ASP A 188 8.77 -20.70 7.32
C ASP A 188 8.30 -20.05 6.00
N ILE A 189 9.25 -19.69 5.11
CA ILE A 189 8.97 -18.98 3.84
C ILE A 189 9.25 -19.94 2.68
N ASN A 190 8.34 -20.88 2.47
CA ASN A 190 8.51 -21.89 1.41
C ASN A 190 7.61 -21.66 0.20
N ASN A 191 6.58 -20.82 0.32
CA ASN A 191 5.57 -20.64 -0.72
C ASN A 191 5.61 -19.22 -1.31
N PRO A 192 6.00 -19.06 -2.59
CA PRO A 192 5.88 -17.77 -3.28
C PRO A 192 4.41 -17.37 -3.47
N LEU A 193 4.19 -16.08 -3.72
CA LEU A 193 2.86 -15.57 -4.06
C LEU A 193 2.64 -15.66 -5.58
N ILE A 194 1.40 -15.93 -5.98
CA ILE A 194 1.01 -15.99 -7.40
C ILE A 194 0.58 -14.61 -7.86
N PHE A 195 1.19 -14.11 -8.93
CA PHE A 195 0.77 -12.86 -9.54
C PHE A 195 -0.53 -13.05 -10.34
N LYS A 196 -1.60 -12.38 -9.96
CA LYS A 196 -2.91 -12.39 -10.64
C LYS A 196 -3.46 -10.96 -10.76
N GLY A 197 -3.64 -10.50 -12.00
CA GLY A 197 -3.99 -9.10 -12.26
C GLY A 197 -2.91 -8.17 -11.74
N ASN A 198 -3.26 -7.32 -10.76
CA ASN A 198 -2.33 -6.39 -10.09
C ASN A 198 -1.94 -6.84 -8.67
N PHE A 199 -2.35 -8.04 -8.27
CA PHE A 199 -2.12 -8.58 -6.94
C PHE A 199 -1.18 -9.78 -6.96
N TYR A 200 -0.53 -9.98 -5.84
CA TYR A 200 0.12 -11.22 -5.45
C TYR A 200 -0.78 -11.93 -4.44
N GLU A 201 -1.18 -13.16 -4.74
CA GLU A 201 -2.09 -13.92 -3.89
C GLU A 201 -1.37 -15.12 -3.25
N PRO A 202 -1.73 -15.46 -2.00
CA PRO A 202 -1.23 -16.69 -1.37
C PRO A 202 -1.72 -17.92 -2.14
N GLN A 203 -0.91 -18.97 -2.13
CA GLN A 203 -1.34 -20.28 -2.61
C GLN A 203 -2.20 -20.92 -1.52
N PHE A 204 -3.47 -21.17 -1.82
CA PHE A 204 -4.32 -22.00 -0.98
C PHE A 204 -4.28 -23.41 -1.56
N SER A 205 -3.63 -24.33 -0.85
CA SER A 205 -3.75 -25.77 -1.04
C SER A 205 -5.07 -26.26 -0.47
#